data_AF-A0A350QN82-F1
#
_entry.id   AF-A0A350QN82-F1
#
_cell.length_a   1.000
_cell.length_b   1.000
_cell.length_c   1.000
_cell.angle_alpha   90.00
_cell.angle_beta   90.00
_cell.angle_gamma   90.00
#
_symmetry.space_group_name_H-M   'P 1'
#
loop_
_entity.id
_entity.type
_entity.pdbx_description
1 polymer ?
#
loop_
_entity_poly.entity_id
_entity_poly.type
_entity_poly.pdbx_seq_one_letter_code
_entity_poly.pdbx_strand_id
1 'polypeptide(L)'
;MMFLIPSGIFRSRRDAFALIILLVVTAVTPARASDFVSEVDLQPLEGLAIHTEGRLNSFGSYANALMYEISGSRKIDGRAPTYTYLDMLFRPSVYEDADVIYVKNKLVRKMMIDALRKSPSSMARIENFDARMADFQKVGLTSGSILADPALIELMGRLKSDLIRTNKDVTSMEIASRVMNPSFLLGQMKLIPPSGDSLDVPWRSISSLMLLPSEDDDMSLRPQPTLDGLDRETQDRIANAWHALFTSWTSGDSVGVNAAIAQLAIVVPSVNPTLYPSESRLSWESWYFRNHQLTRIWLVYMLSLILLLLGLVYRWRWARWSGMTVFFVALALQTFAVGLRWYISGRWPNSNMYEAVTTAAWFGSVGALGLEFFVRRTGMKSIFALSAATASMVALMAAYYLPAYMNPNISNMMPVLNDIWLYIHTNAIIFSYCLIFMAAVSGGLYIVNRMFGGAPAYAKAGGAASVLLSTGAGASDVSTGGSAPVRRARLGEVLDGVSMLLMELSFVLLWAGLVMGAIWADHSWGRPWGWDPKEVFALETFIVFAVLIHVRMKVQDKGLWTAWLCVLGAAVMLFNWIVINFVITGLHSYA
;
A
#
# COMPACT_ATOMS: atom_id res chain seq x y z
N MET A 1 -23.89 47.87 19.73
CA MET A 1 -22.46 48.14 19.44
C MET A 1 -22.02 47.09 18.43
N MET A 2 -21.68 47.57 17.23
CA MET A 2 -21.51 46.82 15.99
C MET A 2 -20.13 46.16 15.98
N PHE A 3 -20.06 44.82 15.91
CA PHE A 3 -18.80 44.10 15.68
C PHE A 3 -18.90 43.32 14.37
N LEU A 4 -18.08 43.77 13.42
CA LEU A 4 -17.83 43.20 12.10
C LEU A 4 -17.08 41.87 12.24
N ILE A 5 -17.62 40.80 11.66
CA ILE A 5 -16.90 39.54 11.40
C ILE A 5 -16.21 39.69 10.02
N PRO A 6 -14.90 39.43 9.89
CA PRO A 6 -14.20 39.63 8.63
C PRO A 6 -14.62 38.60 7.58
N SER A 7 -15.15 39.12 6.49
CA SER A 7 -15.50 38.44 5.24
C SER A 7 -14.25 37.92 4.52
N GLY A 8 -14.13 36.59 4.40
CA GLY A 8 -13.06 35.98 3.60
C GLY A 8 -13.20 34.48 3.26
N ILE A 9 -14.32 33.83 3.61
CA ILE A 9 -14.45 32.35 3.51
C ILE A 9 -15.27 31.89 2.28
N PHE A 10 -15.96 32.79 1.57
CA PHE A 10 -16.79 32.40 0.43
C PHE A 10 -16.47 33.24 -0.81
N ARG A 11 -15.90 32.60 -1.84
CA ARG A 11 -15.62 33.28 -3.12
C ARG A 11 -16.88 33.42 -4.00
N SER A 12 -18.00 32.82 -3.61
CA SER A 12 -19.31 33.07 -4.22
C SER A 12 -20.44 32.88 -3.20
N ARG A 13 -21.52 33.68 -3.29
CA ARG A 13 -22.77 33.48 -2.54
C ARG A 13 -23.48 32.16 -2.89
N ARG A 14 -23.08 31.47 -3.97
CA ARG A 14 -23.70 30.25 -4.50
C ARG A 14 -23.28 29.00 -3.73
N ASP A 15 -22.04 28.93 -3.26
CA ASP A 15 -21.52 27.79 -2.50
C ASP A 15 -21.99 27.79 -1.03
N ALA A 16 -22.24 28.99 -0.49
CA ALA A 16 -22.78 29.15 0.86
C ALA A 16 -24.26 28.74 0.96
N PHE A 17 -25.07 29.00 -0.07
CA PHE A 17 -26.51 28.76 -0.03
C PHE A 17 -26.90 27.29 -0.26
N ALA A 18 -26.16 26.55 -1.09
CA ALA A 18 -26.36 25.11 -1.28
C ALA A 18 -26.08 24.30 -0.01
N LEU A 19 -25.22 24.80 0.88
CA LEU A 19 -24.90 24.19 2.17
C LEU A 19 -25.92 24.55 3.27
N ILE A 20 -26.60 25.70 3.15
CA ILE A 20 -27.56 26.19 4.16
C ILE A 20 -28.90 25.44 4.11
N ILE A 21 -29.31 24.91 2.94
CA ILE A 21 -30.50 24.04 2.83
C ILE A 21 -30.21 22.59 3.29
N LEU A 22 -28.94 22.21 3.43
CA LEU A 22 -28.55 20.94 4.07
C LEU A 22 -28.78 20.96 5.61
N LEU A 23 -29.19 22.10 6.18
CA LEU A 23 -29.17 22.39 7.62
C LEU A 23 -30.55 22.69 8.22
N VAL A 24 -31.64 22.22 7.61
CA VAL A 24 -32.98 22.26 8.23
C VAL A 24 -33.25 20.95 8.97
N VAL A 25 -33.23 21.09 10.29
CA VAL A 25 -33.42 20.10 11.35
C VAL A 25 -34.66 19.22 11.18
N THR A 26 -34.48 17.90 11.25
CA THR A 26 -35.45 17.00 11.88
C THR A 26 -34.75 16.15 12.94
N ALA A 27 -35.13 16.37 14.20
CA ALA A 27 -34.72 15.54 15.33
C ALA A 27 -35.30 14.12 15.17
N VAL A 28 -34.45 13.13 14.93
CA VAL A 28 -34.83 11.71 14.96
C VAL A 28 -34.11 11.03 16.11
N THR A 29 -34.91 10.33 16.91
CA THR A 29 -34.56 9.58 18.12
C THR A 29 -33.42 8.57 17.92
N PRO A 30 -32.53 8.37 18.92
CA PRO A 30 -31.29 7.59 18.79
C PRO A 30 -31.45 6.06 18.84
N ALA A 31 -32.66 5.50 18.80
CA ALA A 31 -32.89 4.07 19.04
C ALA A 31 -32.82 3.15 17.78
N ARG A 32 -32.61 3.70 16.58
CA ARG A 32 -32.60 2.95 15.29
C ARG A 32 -31.24 2.86 14.58
N ALA A 33 -30.19 3.46 15.16
CA ALA A 33 -28.93 3.68 14.47
C ALA A 33 -28.09 2.40 14.25
N SER A 34 -28.23 1.37 15.08
CA SER A 34 -27.50 0.10 14.89
C SER A 34 -28.04 -0.73 13.72
N ASP A 35 -29.36 -0.76 13.56
CA ASP A 35 -30.03 -1.61 12.57
C ASP A 35 -29.88 -1.02 11.16
N PHE A 36 -29.93 0.31 11.04
CA PHE A 36 -29.73 1.02 9.78
C PHE A 36 -28.39 0.68 9.11
N VAL A 37 -27.29 0.67 9.87
CA VAL A 37 -25.95 0.44 9.31
C VAL A 37 -25.79 -0.99 8.78
N SER A 38 -26.40 -1.99 9.43
CA SER A 38 -26.31 -3.38 8.97
C SER A 38 -27.26 -3.71 7.82
N GLU A 39 -28.33 -2.94 7.63
CA GLU A 39 -29.34 -3.15 6.58
C GLU A 39 -29.00 -2.44 5.25
N VAL A 40 -28.11 -1.45 5.27
CA VAL A 40 -27.71 -0.72 4.05
C VAL A 40 -26.72 -1.57 3.24
N ASP A 41 -27.13 -1.92 2.01
CA ASP A 41 -26.30 -2.60 1.02
C ASP A 41 -25.59 -1.60 0.11
N LEU A 42 -24.28 -1.45 0.33
CA LEU A 42 -23.43 -0.57 -0.45
C LEU A 42 -22.80 -1.25 -1.66
N GLN A 43 -22.95 -2.57 -1.85
CA GLN A 43 -22.27 -3.28 -2.93
C GLN A 43 -22.57 -2.73 -4.33
N PRO A 44 -23.82 -2.38 -4.69
CA PRO A 44 -24.11 -1.83 -6.01
C PRO A 44 -23.42 -0.47 -6.23
N LEU A 45 -23.34 0.36 -5.17
CA LEU A 45 -22.64 1.63 -5.22
C LEU A 45 -21.13 1.45 -5.34
N GLU A 46 -20.54 0.50 -4.58
CA GLU A 46 -19.10 0.22 -4.62
C GLU A 46 -18.61 -0.16 -6.02
N GLY A 47 -19.49 -0.77 -6.83
CA GLY A 47 -19.22 -1.14 -8.22
C GLY A 47 -19.36 -0.02 -9.24
N LEU A 48 -19.80 1.19 -8.86
CA LEU A 48 -19.87 2.33 -9.79
C LEU A 48 -18.47 2.87 -10.12
N ALA A 49 -18.32 3.39 -11.34
CA ALA A 49 -17.09 4.04 -11.78
C ALA A 49 -17.04 5.48 -11.27
N ILE A 50 -15.89 5.87 -10.75
CA ILE A 50 -15.52 7.25 -10.46
C ILE A 50 -14.27 7.59 -11.26
N HIS A 51 -14.29 8.77 -11.88
CA HIS A 51 -13.12 9.32 -12.56
C HIS A 51 -12.30 10.19 -11.60
N THR A 52 -11.06 9.78 -11.31
CA THR A 52 -10.14 10.53 -10.45
C THR A 52 -8.78 10.63 -11.12
N GLU A 53 -8.26 11.85 -11.24
CA GLU A 53 -6.88 12.12 -11.71
C GLU A 53 -6.50 11.48 -13.06
N GLY A 54 -7.46 11.22 -13.94
CA GLY A 54 -7.23 10.57 -15.25
C GLY A 54 -7.36 9.05 -15.25
N ARG A 55 -7.86 8.44 -14.17
CA ARG A 55 -8.17 7.00 -14.07
C ARG A 55 -9.61 6.78 -13.62
N LEU A 56 -10.20 5.70 -14.13
CA LEU A 56 -11.48 5.18 -13.67
C LEU A 56 -11.26 4.15 -12.56
N ASN A 57 -11.85 4.40 -11.40
CA ASN A 57 -11.78 3.57 -10.20
C ASN A 57 -13.18 3.10 -9.83
N SER A 58 -13.29 1.98 -9.14
CA SER A 58 -14.52 1.64 -8.39
C SER A 58 -14.76 2.65 -7.26
N PHE A 59 -16.03 2.99 -7.01
CA PHE A 59 -16.42 3.89 -5.91
C PHE A 59 -15.89 3.38 -4.57
N GLY A 60 -15.94 2.06 -4.35
CA GLY A 60 -15.41 1.45 -3.12
C GLY A 60 -13.90 1.69 -2.94
N SER A 61 -13.11 1.50 -3.99
CA SER A 61 -11.67 1.80 -3.95
C SER A 61 -11.40 3.29 -3.74
N TYR A 62 -12.17 4.15 -4.40
CA TYR A 62 -12.06 5.60 -4.27
C TYR A 62 -12.38 6.09 -2.85
N ALA A 63 -13.52 5.65 -2.30
CA ALA A 63 -13.91 5.97 -0.93
C ALA A 63 -12.87 5.44 0.07
N ASN A 64 -12.36 4.22 -0.13
CA ASN A 64 -11.27 3.67 0.67
C ASN A 64 -10.01 4.55 0.61
N ALA A 65 -9.62 5.04 -0.56
CA ALA A 65 -8.46 5.91 -0.72
C ALA A 65 -8.63 7.24 0.03
N LEU A 66 -9.79 7.89 -0.07
CA LEU A 66 -10.04 9.15 0.63
C LEU A 66 -10.17 8.99 2.14
N MET A 67 -10.88 7.96 2.61
CA MET A 67 -10.98 7.69 4.05
C MET A 67 -9.62 7.33 4.65
N TYR A 68 -8.75 6.71 3.85
CA TYR A 68 -7.38 6.41 4.24
C TYR A 68 -6.55 7.69 4.48
N GLU A 69 -6.79 8.78 3.74
CA GLU A 69 -6.16 10.08 4.01
C GLU A 69 -6.62 10.71 5.34
N ILE A 70 -7.82 10.36 5.82
CA ILE A 70 -8.37 10.86 7.09
C ILE A 70 -7.89 10.02 8.27
N SER A 71 -8.24 8.73 8.31
CA SER A 71 -8.03 7.87 9.50
C SER A 71 -6.89 6.85 9.33
N GLY A 72 -6.19 6.87 8.19
CA GLY A 72 -5.22 5.85 7.82
C GLY A 72 -5.90 4.50 7.59
N SER A 73 -5.26 3.41 8.02
CA SER A 73 -5.84 2.07 7.89
C SER A 73 -6.96 1.76 8.89
N ARG A 74 -7.36 2.72 9.73
CA ARG A 74 -8.40 2.52 10.74
C ARG A 74 -9.77 2.77 10.12
N LYS A 75 -10.72 1.89 10.44
CA LYS A 75 -12.13 2.14 10.20
C LYS A 75 -12.66 3.11 11.26
N ILE A 76 -13.39 4.11 10.84
CA ILE A 76 -14.11 5.02 11.73
C ILE A 76 -15.36 4.28 12.21
N ASP A 77 -15.47 4.07 13.53
CA ASP A 77 -16.55 3.30 14.18
C ASP A 77 -16.75 1.86 13.63
N GLY A 78 -15.70 1.25 13.09
CA GLY A 78 -15.79 -0.09 12.48
C GLY A 78 -16.54 -0.15 11.14
N ARG A 79 -16.99 1.01 10.62
CA ARG A 79 -17.82 1.13 9.42
C ARG A 79 -17.00 0.94 8.13
N ALA A 80 -17.68 0.59 7.04
CA ALA A 80 -17.06 0.52 5.72
C ALA A 80 -16.64 1.92 5.24
N PRO A 81 -15.50 2.08 4.52
CA PRO A 81 -15.08 3.37 4.00
C PRO A 81 -16.14 4.06 3.12
N THR A 82 -16.85 3.29 2.30
CA THR A 82 -17.98 3.76 1.48
C THR A 82 -19.09 4.37 2.32
N TYR A 83 -19.43 3.74 3.46
CA TYR A 83 -20.41 4.27 4.40
C TYR A 83 -19.92 5.58 4.97
N THR A 84 -18.71 5.61 5.53
CA THR A 84 -18.16 6.81 6.18
C THR A 84 -18.03 7.98 5.22
N TYR A 85 -17.65 7.72 3.97
CA TYR A 85 -17.61 8.72 2.92
C TYR A 85 -18.99 9.37 2.71
N LEU A 86 -20.06 8.58 2.56
CA LEU A 86 -21.42 9.10 2.39
C LEU A 86 -21.92 9.79 3.67
N ASP A 87 -21.55 9.26 4.83
CA ASP A 87 -22.01 9.81 6.10
C ASP A 87 -21.35 11.16 6.41
N MET A 88 -20.06 11.32 6.12
CA MET A 88 -19.36 12.60 6.18
C MET A 88 -19.96 13.61 5.21
N LEU A 89 -20.42 13.13 4.05
CA LEU A 89 -21.01 13.95 3.02
C LEU A 89 -22.42 14.44 3.40
N PHE A 90 -23.27 13.55 3.91
CA PHE A 90 -24.67 13.85 4.20
C PHE A 90 -24.93 14.36 5.61
N ARG A 91 -24.06 14.03 6.58
CA ARG A 91 -24.16 14.43 7.99
C ARG A 91 -22.82 14.98 8.51
N PRO A 92 -22.31 16.08 7.92
CA PRO A 92 -20.99 16.62 8.29
C PRO A 92 -20.86 17.01 9.76
N SER A 93 -21.94 17.49 10.39
CA SER A 93 -21.96 17.90 11.80
C SER A 93 -21.55 16.80 12.77
N VAL A 94 -21.77 15.52 12.41
CA VAL A 94 -21.34 14.37 13.21
C VAL A 94 -19.81 14.26 13.26
N TYR A 95 -19.11 14.79 12.27
CA TYR A 95 -17.67 14.62 12.08
C TYR A 95 -16.85 15.87 12.42
N GLU A 96 -17.47 17.02 12.69
CA GLU A 96 -16.77 18.28 12.98
C GLU A 96 -15.89 18.19 14.24
N ASP A 97 -16.43 17.61 15.32
CA ASP A 97 -15.71 17.38 16.58
C ASP A 97 -15.36 15.91 16.82
N ALA A 98 -15.61 15.01 15.86
CA ALA A 98 -15.25 13.61 16.02
C ALA A 98 -13.74 13.40 15.85
N ASP A 99 -13.13 12.60 16.73
CA ASP A 99 -11.71 12.25 16.67
C ASP A 99 -11.45 11.21 15.57
N VAL A 100 -11.39 11.67 14.32
CA VAL A 100 -11.25 10.81 13.12
C VAL A 100 -9.95 11.04 12.35
N ILE A 101 -9.28 12.18 12.54
CA ILE A 101 -8.05 12.54 11.82
C ILE A 101 -6.86 11.86 12.47
N TYR A 102 -6.16 11.02 11.72
CA TYR A 102 -5.02 10.26 12.23
C TYR A 102 -3.69 11.00 12.09
N VAL A 103 -3.12 11.40 13.22
CA VAL A 103 -1.76 11.93 13.31
C VAL A 103 -0.82 10.77 13.58
N LYS A 104 0.04 10.40 12.63
CA LYS A 104 0.90 9.21 12.75
C LYS A 104 2.06 9.40 13.73
N ASN A 105 2.78 10.52 13.62
CA ASN A 105 4.02 10.78 14.35
C ASN A 105 3.79 11.11 15.83
N LYS A 106 4.33 10.27 16.73
CA LYS A 106 4.19 10.43 18.18
C LYS A 106 4.85 11.72 18.71
N LEU A 107 5.92 12.18 18.08
CA LEU A 107 6.58 13.43 18.45
C LEU A 107 5.65 14.61 18.19
N VAL A 108 5.03 14.65 17.00
CA VAL A 108 4.07 15.69 16.61
C VAL A 108 2.87 15.69 17.56
N ARG A 109 2.31 14.51 17.89
CA ARG A 109 1.23 14.40 18.89
C ARG A 109 1.61 15.05 20.23
N LYS A 110 2.81 14.75 20.72
CA LYS A 110 3.31 15.31 21.99
C LYS A 110 3.43 16.83 21.91
N MET A 111 4.01 17.36 20.82
CA MET A 111 4.14 18.80 20.60
C MET A 111 2.78 19.50 20.54
N MET A 112 1.77 18.89 19.91
CA MET A 112 0.40 19.40 19.86
C MET A 112 -0.23 19.45 21.27
N ILE A 113 -0.13 18.36 22.04
CA ILE A 113 -0.64 18.30 23.41
C ILE A 113 0.03 19.36 24.30
N ASP A 114 1.35 19.50 24.19
CA ASP A 114 2.12 20.49 24.96
C ASP A 114 1.73 21.93 24.58
N ALA A 115 1.42 22.20 23.31
CA ALA A 115 0.94 23.50 22.86
C ALA A 115 -0.46 23.81 23.39
N LEU A 116 -1.38 22.85 23.32
CA LEU A 116 -2.73 22.99 23.84
C LEU A 116 -2.74 23.18 25.37
N ARG A 117 -1.91 22.45 26.12
CA ARG A 117 -1.77 22.59 27.59
C ARG A 117 -1.25 23.96 28.02
N LYS A 118 -0.47 24.63 27.18
CA LYS A 118 0.05 25.99 27.46
C LYS A 118 -0.98 27.09 27.24
N SER A 119 -2.11 26.78 26.61
CA SER A 119 -3.17 27.74 26.27
C SER A 119 -4.40 27.50 27.17
N PRO A 120 -4.65 28.36 28.18
CA PRO A 120 -5.83 28.21 29.05
C PRO A 120 -7.16 28.27 28.29
N SER A 121 -7.22 29.04 27.20
CA SER A 121 -8.40 29.13 26.34
C SER A 121 -8.68 27.85 25.56
N SER A 122 -7.63 27.14 25.14
CA SER A 122 -7.75 25.85 24.45
C SER A 122 -8.24 24.76 25.42
N MET A 123 -7.69 24.73 26.64
CA MET A 123 -8.13 23.80 27.68
C MET A 123 -9.59 23.99 28.09
N ALA A 124 -10.09 25.24 28.08
CA ALA A 124 -11.50 25.53 28.36
C ALA A 124 -12.46 25.18 27.20
N ARG A 125 -11.96 25.21 25.95
CA ARG A 125 -12.77 24.95 24.74
C ARG A 125 -13.00 23.45 24.50
N ILE A 126 -11.99 22.63 24.79
CA ILE A 126 -12.02 21.20 24.48
C ILE A 126 -12.69 20.45 25.63
N GLU A 127 -13.82 19.80 25.33
CA GLU A 127 -14.52 18.97 26.31
C GLU A 127 -13.65 17.80 26.77
N ASN A 128 -13.67 17.50 28.08
CA ASN A 128 -12.92 16.41 28.70
C ASN A 128 -11.43 16.40 28.32
N PHE A 129 -10.81 17.58 28.28
CA PHE A 129 -9.46 17.82 27.77
C PHE A 129 -8.43 16.76 28.17
N ASP A 130 -8.27 16.46 29.46
CA ASP A 130 -7.23 15.53 29.92
C ASP A 130 -7.43 14.10 29.40
N ALA A 131 -8.67 13.60 29.42
CA ALA A 131 -9.00 12.27 28.90
C ALA A 131 -8.79 12.22 27.39
N ARG A 132 -9.31 13.22 26.66
CA ARG A 132 -9.20 13.32 25.21
C ARG A 132 -7.75 13.45 24.73
N MET A 133 -6.92 14.20 25.44
CA MET A 133 -5.48 14.31 25.13
C MET A 133 -4.72 13.01 25.44
N ALA A 134 -5.09 12.28 26.50
CA ALA A 134 -4.51 10.97 26.79
C ALA A 134 -4.84 9.95 25.69
N ASP A 135 -6.09 9.95 25.21
CA ASP A 135 -6.53 9.11 24.10
C ASP A 135 -5.86 9.51 22.79
N PHE A 136 -5.76 10.82 22.50
CA PHE A 136 -5.01 11.31 21.34
C PHE A 136 -3.54 10.88 21.38
N GLN A 137 -2.88 10.94 22.53
CA GLN A 137 -1.49 10.50 22.67
C GLN A 137 -1.33 9.01 22.33
N LYS A 138 -2.26 8.18 22.82
CA LYS A 138 -2.25 6.71 22.66
C LYS A 138 -2.66 6.28 21.25
N VAL A 139 -3.83 6.71 20.80
CA VAL A 139 -4.48 6.26 19.56
C VAL A 139 -4.01 7.07 18.35
N GLY A 140 -3.78 8.39 18.55
CA GLY A 140 -3.36 9.31 17.50
C GLY A 140 -4.49 9.92 16.69
N LEU A 141 -5.74 9.80 17.14
CA LEU A 141 -6.90 10.38 16.47
C LEU A 141 -7.27 11.72 17.12
N THR A 142 -7.56 12.72 16.29
CA THR A 142 -7.97 14.06 16.71
C THR A 142 -9.09 14.56 15.79
N SER A 143 -9.73 15.66 16.15
CA SER A 143 -10.83 16.26 15.40
C SER A 143 -10.38 17.46 14.56
N GLY A 144 -11.21 17.79 13.56
CA GLY A 144 -11.03 19.02 12.80
C GLY A 144 -11.15 20.27 13.68
N SER A 145 -12.06 20.26 14.64
CA SER A 145 -12.24 21.34 15.63
C SER A 145 -10.99 21.62 16.46
N ILE A 146 -10.28 20.57 16.90
CA ILE A 146 -9.02 20.70 17.66
C ILE A 146 -7.93 21.25 16.74
N LEU A 147 -7.79 20.73 15.51
CA LEU A 147 -6.79 21.22 14.56
C LEU A 147 -7.01 22.70 14.19
N ALA A 148 -8.25 23.19 14.26
CA ALA A 148 -8.59 24.59 14.06
C ALA A 148 -8.31 25.49 15.29
N ASP A 149 -7.77 24.94 16.38
CA ASP A 149 -7.39 25.72 17.56
C ASP A 149 -6.24 26.70 17.23
N PRO A 150 -6.33 27.98 17.61
CA PRO A 150 -5.30 28.98 17.30
C PRO A 150 -3.88 28.58 17.74
N ALA A 151 -3.74 27.89 18.89
CA ALA A 151 -2.44 27.44 19.37
C ALA A 151 -1.82 26.37 18.46
N LEU A 152 -2.66 25.53 17.86
CA LEU A 152 -2.20 24.51 16.92
C LEU A 152 -1.93 25.08 15.53
N ILE A 153 -2.68 26.07 15.07
CA ILE A 153 -2.41 26.76 13.79
C ILE A 153 -1.01 27.38 13.80
N GLU A 154 -0.62 28.06 14.87
CA GLU A 154 0.73 28.63 15.01
C GLU A 154 1.81 27.53 15.05
N LEU A 155 1.59 26.46 15.82
CA LEU A 155 2.49 25.32 15.88
C LEU A 155 2.67 24.65 14.52
N MET A 156 1.57 24.41 13.80
CA MET A 156 1.58 23.78 12.48
C MET A 156 2.39 24.60 11.47
N GLY A 157 2.28 25.93 11.50
CA GLY A 157 3.13 26.81 10.69
C GLY A 157 4.62 26.61 10.93
N ARG A 158 5.04 26.43 12.20
CA ARG A 158 6.43 26.13 12.57
C ARG A 158 6.84 24.71 12.20
N LEU A 159 5.97 23.72 12.36
CA LEU A 159 6.26 22.33 12.00
C LEU A 159 6.38 22.15 10.49
N LYS A 160 5.60 22.90 9.71
CA LYS A 160 5.64 22.84 8.25
C LYS A 160 7.00 23.26 7.67
N SER A 161 7.74 24.13 8.35
CA SER A 161 9.07 24.57 7.88
C SER A 161 10.17 23.52 8.06
N ASP A 162 9.99 22.52 8.93
CA ASP A 162 10.90 21.38 9.04
C ASP A 162 10.53 20.32 7.99
N LEU A 163 11.12 20.49 6.80
CA LEU A 163 10.92 19.65 5.61
C LEU A 163 11.34 18.18 5.81
N ILE A 164 12.16 17.90 6.83
CA ILE A 164 12.73 16.57 7.05
C ILE A 164 11.85 15.77 8.02
N ARG A 165 11.42 16.37 9.14
CA ARG A 165 10.85 15.58 10.25
C ARG A 165 9.34 15.67 10.39
N THR A 166 8.73 16.81 10.08
CA THR A 166 7.34 17.08 10.52
C THR A 166 6.45 17.67 9.42
N ASN A 167 7.01 18.21 8.35
CA ASN A 167 6.22 18.75 7.22
C ASN A 167 5.22 17.72 6.63
N LYS A 168 5.63 16.46 6.48
CA LYS A 168 4.77 15.40 5.95
C LYS A 168 3.55 15.15 6.84
N ASP A 169 3.71 15.19 8.16
CA ASP A 169 2.63 15.01 9.11
C ASP A 169 1.64 16.18 9.07
N VAL A 170 2.15 17.42 9.02
CA VAL A 170 1.32 18.63 8.88
C VAL A 170 0.53 18.62 7.58
N THR A 171 1.19 18.30 6.47
CA THR A 171 0.54 18.20 5.16
C THR A 171 -0.55 17.13 5.15
N SER A 172 -0.32 15.99 5.81
CA SER A 172 -1.32 14.91 5.92
C SER A 172 -2.55 15.38 6.70
N MET A 173 -2.36 16.14 7.79
CA MET A 173 -3.47 16.72 8.56
C MET A 173 -4.26 17.77 7.74
N GLU A 174 -3.58 18.62 6.97
CA GLU A 174 -4.24 19.59 6.08
C GLU A 174 -5.07 18.88 4.99
N ILE A 175 -4.54 17.79 4.42
CA ILE A 175 -5.25 16.96 3.44
C ILE A 175 -6.47 16.32 4.09
N ALA A 176 -6.33 15.69 5.26
CA ALA A 176 -7.43 15.06 5.98
C ALA A 176 -8.57 16.06 6.24
N SER A 177 -8.26 17.25 6.77
CA SER A 177 -9.24 18.30 7.02
C SER A 177 -9.93 18.79 5.73
N ARG A 178 -9.20 18.83 4.60
CA ARG A 178 -9.79 19.17 3.30
C ARG A 178 -10.72 18.07 2.79
N VAL A 179 -10.30 16.80 2.89
CA VAL A 179 -11.09 15.65 2.44
C VAL A 179 -12.38 15.52 3.25
N MET A 180 -12.38 15.84 4.54
CA MET A 180 -13.59 15.85 5.38
C MET A 180 -14.64 16.88 4.94
N ASN A 181 -14.29 17.88 4.13
CA ASN A 181 -15.24 18.91 3.71
C ASN A 181 -16.25 18.35 2.70
N PRO A 182 -17.58 18.47 2.95
CA PRO A 182 -18.61 17.95 2.03
C PRO A 182 -18.52 18.51 0.62
N SER A 183 -18.19 19.80 0.47
CA SER A 183 -18.04 20.43 -0.84
C SER A 183 -16.89 19.82 -1.64
N PHE A 184 -15.80 19.44 -0.94
CA PHE A 184 -14.69 18.74 -1.56
C PHE A 184 -15.10 17.31 -1.97
N LEU A 185 -15.74 16.56 -1.07
CA LEU A 185 -16.23 15.20 -1.37
C LEU A 185 -17.16 15.20 -2.58
N LEU A 186 -18.16 16.09 -2.61
CA LEU A 186 -19.06 16.25 -3.76
C LEU A 186 -18.29 16.62 -5.02
N GLY A 187 -17.45 17.65 -4.96
CA GLY A 187 -16.70 18.13 -6.13
C GLY A 187 -15.80 17.06 -6.76
N GLN A 188 -15.26 16.15 -5.93
CA GLN A 188 -14.41 15.05 -6.39
C GLN A 188 -15.20 13.80 -6.84
N MET A 189 -16.49 13.69 -6.52
CA MET A 189 -17.35 12.56 -6.95
C MET A 189 -17.76 12.69 -8.43
N LYS A 190 -16.80 12.52 -9.34
CA LYS A 190 -17.01 12.58 -10.79
C LYS A 190 -17.55 11.24 -11.31
N LEU A 191 -18.86 11.10 -11.22
CA LEU A 191 -19.59 9.84 -11.44
C LEU A 191 -20.33 9.81 -12.78
N ILE A 192 -20.61 10.96 -13.38
CA ILE A 192 -21.40 11.05 -14.61
C ILE A 192 -20.44 11.05 -15.82
N PRO A 193 -20.47 10.02 -16.68
CA PRO A 193 -19.66 10.00 -17.89
C PRO A 193 -20.13 11.04 -18.91
N PRO A 194 -19.24 11.55 -19.78
CA PRO A 194 -19.67 12.33 -20.93
C PRO A 194 -20.47 11.44 -21.89
N SER A 195 -21.40 12.04 -22.63
CA SER A 195 -22.27 11.31 -23.57
C SER A 195 -21.69 11.15 -24.99
N GLY A 196 -20.60 11.86 -25.31
CA GLY A 196 -19.87 11.70 -26.57
C GLY A 196 -18.76 10.66 -26.48
N ASP A 197 -18.23 10.25 -27.65
CA ASP A 197 -17.15 9.27 -27.76
C ASP A 197 -15.75 9.85 -27.45
N SER A 198 -15.64 11.15 -27.20
CA SER A 198 -14.34 11.79 -26.90
C SER A 198 -13.88 11.51 -25.47
N LEU A 199 -12.69 10.94 -25.36
CA LEU A 199 -11.98 10.67 -24.10
C LEU A 199 -11.48 11.96 -23.41
N ASP A 200 -11.49 13.10 -24.10
CA ASP A 200 -10.92 14.36 -23.60
C ASP A 200 -11.89 15.14 -22.69
N VAL A 201 -13.19 14.77 -22.69
CA VAL A 201 -14.20 15.41 -21.85
C VAL A 201 -14.16 14.79 -20.45
N PRO A 202 -13.87 15.56 -19.39
CA PRO A 202 -13.84 15.01 -18.04
C PRO A 202 -15.24 14.62 -17.58
N TRP A 203 -15.32 13.51 -16.83
CA TRP A 203 -16.54 13.12 -16.13
C TRP A 203 -16.99 14.22 -15.18
N ARG A 204 -18.30 14.36 -15.04
CA ARG A 204 -18.94 15.43 -14.26
C ARG A 204 -19.27 14.94 -12.86
N SER A 205 -19.21 15.86 -11.90
CA SER A 205 -19.65 15.57 -10.53
C SER A 205 -21.18 15.56 -10.44
N ILE A 206 -21.71 14.73 -9.54
CA ILE A 206 -23.13 14.75 -9.19
C ILE A 206 -23.60 16.13 -8.71
N SER A 207 -22.70 16.98 -8.19
CA SER A 207 -23.02 18.37 -7.82
C SER A 207 -23.53 19.20 -9.00
N SER A 208 -23.16 18.85 -10.23
CA SER A 208 -23.67 19.52 -11.44
C SER A 208 -25.16 19.23 -11.73
N LEU A 209 -25.69 18.17 -11.11
CA LEU A 209 -27.08 17.73 -11.21
C LEU A 209 -27.87 17.98 -9.92
N MET A 210 -27.29 18.70 -8.95
CA MET A 210 -28.03 19.03 -7.73
C MET A 210 -29.01 20.16 -8.00
N LEU A 211 -30.22 19.96 -7.50
CA LEU A 211 -31.31 20.93 -7.54
C LEU A 211 -30.90 22.16 -6.71
N LEU A 212 -30.83 23.31 -7.36
CA LEU A 212 -30.61 24.60 -6.68
C LEU A 212 -31.96 25.16 -6.25
N PRO A 213 -32.09 25.80 -5.08
CA PRO A 213 -33.30 26.55 -4.75
C PRO A 213 -33.58 27.66 -5.78
N SER A 214 -34.85 27.82 -6.16
CA SER A 214 -35.29 28.91 -7.03
C SER A 214 -35.11 30.26 -6.34
N GLU A 215 -34.72 31.29 -7.09
CA GLU A 215 -34.57 32.65 -6.54
C GLU A 215 -35.93 33.27 -6.13
N ASP A 216 -37.03 32.72 -6.64
CA ASP A 216 -38.38 33.28 -6.52
C ASP A 216 -39.27 32.56 -5.49
N ASP A 217 -38.88 31.35 -5.04
CA ASP A 217 -39.63 30.54 -4.07
C ASP A 217 -38.68 29.55 -3.34
N ASP A 218 -38.53 29.71 -2.03
CA ASP A 218 -37.66 28.88 -1.17
C ASP A 218 -38.09 27.40 -1.13
N MET A 219 -39.32 27.08 -1.56
CA MET A 219 -39.81 25.69 -1.68
C MET A 219 -39.74 25.11 -3.09
N SER A 220 -39.37 25.91 -4.11
CA SER A 220 -39.31 25.44 -5.49
C SER A 220 -37.86 25.24 -5.93
N LEU A 221 -37.58 24.09 -6.55
CA LEU A 221 -36.25 23.72 -7.04
C LEU A 221 -36.11 24.21 -8.49
N ARG A 222 -34.99 24.85 -8.84
CA ARG A 222 -34.72 25.29 -10.21
C ARG A 222 -34.70 24.09 -11.15
N PRO A 223 -35.23 24.26 -12.39
CA PRO A 223 -34.94 23.34 -13.48
C PRO A 223 -33.42 23.19 -13.60
N GLN A 224 -32.94 21.96 -13.66
CA GLN A 224 -31.53 21.72 -13.78
C GLN A 224 -31.02 22.31 -15.10
N PRO A 225 -29.83 22.95 -15.13
CA PRO A 225 -29.22 23.31 -16.40
C PRO A 225 -29.07 22.02 -17.21
N THR A 226 -29.57 22.03 -18.46
CA THR A 226 -29.39 20.89 -19.37
C THR A 226 -27.91 20.68 -19.55
N LEU A 227 -27.42 19.52 -19.11
CA LEU A 227 -26.03 19.16 -19.31
C LEU A 227 -25.82 18.87 -20.79
N ASP A 228 -24.86 19.58 -21.41
CA ASP A 228 -24.53 19.35 -22.82
C ASP A 228 -24.29 17.86 -23.10
N GLY A 229 -25.13 17.31 -23.97
CA GLY A 229 -25.08 15.93 -24.44
C GLY A 229 -25.86 14.90 -23.61
N LEU A 230 -26.44 15.23 -22.45
CA LEU A 230 -27.25 14.32 -21.65
C LEU A 230 -28.75 14.57 -21.90
N ASP A 231 -29.55 13.53 -22.07
CA ASP A 231 -31.00 13.65 -22.17
C ASP A 231 -31.62 14.07 -20.83
N ARG A 232 -32.66 14.89 -20.87
CA ARG A 232 -33.34 15.40 -19.65
C ARG A 232 -33.92 14.27 -18.80
N GLU A 233 -34.43 13.21 -19.41
CA GLU A 233 -35.03 12.09 -18.68
C GLU A 233 -33.99 11.36 -17.83
N THR A 234 -32.85 11.00 -18.40
CA THR A 234 -31.74 10.38 -17.65
C THR A 234 -31.18 11.33 -16.61
N GLN A 235 -31.06 12.62 -16.93
CA GLN A 235 -30.64 13.64 -15.97
C GLN A 235 -31.56 13.69 -14.74
N ASP A 236 -32.87 13.73 -14.96
CA ASP A 236 -33.88 13.73 -13.89
C ASP A 236 -33.85 12.43 -13.08
N ARG A 237 -33.67 11.27 -13.74
CA ARG A 237 -33.54 9.98 -13.05
C ARG A 237 -32.34 9.93 -12.12
N ILE A 238 -31.18 10.41 -12.56
CA ILE A 238 -29.97 10.47 -11.72
C ILE A 238 -30.18 11.41 -10.54
N ALA A 239 -30.72 12.61 -10.80
CA ALA A 239 -30.95 13.60 -9.76
C ALA A 239 -31.97 13.14 -8.72
N ASN A 240 -33.08 12.54 -9.16
CA ASN A 240 -34.10 12.01 -8.28
C ASN A 240 -33.57 10.85 -7.43
N ALA A 241 -32.78 9.95 -8.02
CA ALA A 241 -32.14 8.86 -7.28
C ALA A 241 -31.13 9.39 -6.24
N TRP A 242 -30.35 10.42 -6.60
CA TRP A 242 -29.44 11.06 -5.66
C TRP A 242 -30.16 11.79 -4.52
N HIS A 243 -31.23 12.52 -4.84
CA HIS A 243 -32.06 13.18 -3.84
C HIS A 243 -32.71 12.16 -2.89
N ALA A 244 -33.27 11.08 -3.44
CA ALA A 244 -33.82 9.98 -2.65
C ALA A 244 -32.78 9.36 -1.71
N LEU A 245 -31.55 9.14 -2.21
CA LEU A 245 -30.43 8.66 -1.39
C LEU A 245 -30.17 9.60 -0.21
N PHE A 246 -30.06 10.90 -0.45
CA PHE A 246 -29.82 11.90 0.60
C PHE A 246 -30.95 11.93 1.64
N THR A 247 -32.22 11.97 1.19
CA THR A 247 -33.38 12.04 2.10
C THR A 247 -33.56 10.76 2.91
N SER A 248 -33.37 9.59 2.29
CA SER A 248 -33.46 8.31 3.00
C SER A 248 -32.29 8.10 3.97
N TRP A 249 -31.09 8.57 3.62
CA TRP A 249 -29.94 8.51 4.51
C TRP A 249 -30.11 9.38 5.76
N THR A 250 -30.56 10.63 5.58
CA THR A 250 -30.76 11.58 6.68
C THR A 250 -31.92 11.18 7.60
N SER A 251 -32.96 10.52 7.06
CA SER A 251 -34.08 9.98 7.83
C SER A 251 -33.83 8.60 8.46
N GLY A 252 -32.74 7.92 8.09
CA GLY A 252 -32.41 6.57 8.59
C GLY A 252 -33.28 5.45 8.00
N ASP A 253 -33.75 5.62 6.76
CA ASP A 253 -34.53 4.62 6.01
C ASP A 253 -33.62 3.74 5.13
N SER A 254 -33.29 2.55 5.62
CA SER A 254 -32.40 1.58 4.94
C SER A 254 -32.97 1.08 3.62
N VAL A 255 -34.29 0.88 3.55
CA VAL A 255 -34.98 0.39 2.33
C VAL A 255 -34.92 1.45 1.23
N GLY A 256 -35.19 2.71 1.57
CA GLY A 256 -35.07 3.84 0.65
C GLY A 256 -33.63 4.05 0.16
N VAL A 257 -32.64 3.93 1.04
CA VAL A 257 -31.22 4.00 0.66
C VAL A 257 -30.85 2.90 -0.35
N ASN A 258 -31.23 1.65 -0.06
CA ASN A 258 -30.93 0.52 -0.95
C ASN A 258 -31.60 0.67 -2.31
N ALA A 259 -32.85 1.14 -2.35
CA ALA A 259 -33.57 1.41 -3.60
C ALA A 259 -32.89 2.53 -4.40
N ALA A 260 -32.49 3.63 -3.76
CA ALA A 260 -31.82 4.75 -4.40
C ALA A 260 -30.43 4.36 -4.96
N ILE A 261 -29.65 3.59 -4.19
CA ILE A 261 -28.37 3.03 -4.63
C ILE A 261 -28.55 2.11 -5.85
N ALA A 262 -29.54 1.23 -5.81
CA ALA A 262 -29.83 0.34 -6.94
C ALA A 262 -30.22 1.13 -8.21
N GLN A 263 -30.98 2.21 -8.07
CA GLN A 263 -31.31 3.08 -9.20
C GLN A 263 -30.06 3.77 -9.77
N LEU A 264 -29.19 4.33 -8.92
CA LEU A 264 -27.92 4.94 -9.38
C LEU A 264 -27.04 3.90 -10.08
N ALA A 265 -26.96 2.67 -9.56
CA ALA A 265 -26.21 1.57 -10.14
C ALA A 265 -26.70 1.17 -11.55
N ILE A 266 -27.97 1.42 -11.88
CA ILE A 266 -28.56 1.14 -13.20
C ILE A 266 -28.42 2.33 -14.14
N VAL A 267 -28.75 3.53 -13.67
CA VAL A 267 -28.88 4.71 -14.54
C VAL A 267 -27.51 5.24 -14.98
N VAL A 268 -26.53 5.27 -14.07
CA VAL A 268 -25.23 5.90 -14.34
C VAL A 268 -24.44 5.17 -15.44
N PRO A 269 -24.31 3.83 -15.43
CA PRO A 269 -23.67 3.12 -16.53
C PRO A 269 -24.40 3.26 -17.87
N SER A 270 -25.73 3.47 -17.84
CA SER A 270 -26.55 3.60 -19.05
C SER A 270 -26.32 4.91 -19.82
N VAL A 271 -25.71 5.91 -19.19
CA VAL A 271 -25.40 7.22 -19.81
C VAL A 271 -24.45 7.08 -20.99
N ASN A 272 -23.40 6.24 -20.84
CA ASN A 272 -22.46 5.98 -21.92
C ASN A 272 -21.88 4.56 -21.79
N PRO A 273 -22.57 3.54 -22.32
CA PRO A 273 -22.14 2.14 -22.20
C PRO A 273 -20.82 1.82 -22.92
N THR A 274 -20.42 2.62 -23.92
CA THR A 274 -19.19 2.39 -24.69
C THR A 274 -17.95 2.87 -23.94
N LEU A 275 -18.06 4.01 -23.24
CA LEU A 275 -16.99 4.58 -22.41
C LEU A 275 -16.92 3.95 -21.02
N TYR A 276 -18.05 3.45 -20.51
CA TYR A 276 -18.12 2.91 -19.15
C TYR A 276 -17.29 1.61 -19.03
N PRO A 277 -16.43 1.48 -18.01
CA PRO A 277 -15.56 0.32 -17.88
C PRO A 277 -16.38 -0.95 -17.62
N SER A 278 -15.90 -2.09 -18.11
CA SER A 278 -16.55 -3.38 -17.93
C SER A 278 -16.89 -3.65 -16.46
N GLU A 279 -18.12 -4.06 -16.17
CA GLU A 279 -18.60 -4.37 -14.80
C GLU A 279 -17.66 -5.33 -14.07
N SER A 280 -17.10 -6.30 -14.78
CA SER A 280 -16.14 -7.26 -14.25
C SER A 280 -14.92 -6.58 -13.60
N ARG A 281 -14.36 -5.55 -14.23
CA ARG A 281 -13.14 -4.88 -13.73
C ARG A 281 -13.40 -4.14 -12.42
N LEU A 282 -14.50 -3.40 -12.33
CA LEU A 282 -14.88 -2.66 -11.12
C LEU A 282 -15.25 -3.61 -9.98
N SER A 283 -15.98 -4.70 -10.28
CA SER A 283 -16.31 -5.71 -9.28
C SER A 283 -15.06 -6.41 -8.73
N TRP A 284 -14.08 -6.71 -9.59
CA TRP A 284 -12.81 -7.30 -9.19
C TRP A 284 -11.98 -6.34 -8.33
N GLU A 285 -11.97 -5.05 -8.64
CA GLU A 285 -11.32 -4.04 -7.81
C GLU A 285 -11.95 -3.96 -6.42
N SER A 286 -13.27 -3.81 -6.33
CA SER A 286 -13.98 -3.81 -5.04
C SER A 286 -13.70 -5.10 -4.24
N TRP A 287 -13.79 -6.27 -4.88
CA TRP A 287 -13.48 -7.55 -4.24
C TRP A 287 -12.03 -7.63 -3.74
N TYR A 288 -11.05 -7.14 -4.51
CA TYR A 288 -9.64 -7.13 -4.12
C TYR A 288 -9.40 -6.30 -2.86
N PHE A 289 -10.01 -5.11 -2.74
CA PHE A 289 -9.88 -4.27 -1.55
C PHE A 289 -10.61 -4.85 -0.33
N ARG A 290 -11.81 -5.43 -0.53
CA ARG A 290 -12.56 -6.10 0.55
C ARG A 290 -11.80 -7.29 1.15
N ASN A 291 -11.01 -7.99 0.34
CA ASN A 291 -10.18 -9.12 0.77
C ASN A 291 -8.77 -8.73 1.23
N HIS A 292 -8.57 -7.49 1.70
CA HIS A 292 -7.27 -6.99 2.18
C HIS A 292 -6.14 -7.19 1.17
N GLN A 293 -6.44 -7.00 -0.12
CA GLN A 293 -5.46 -7.12 -1.21
C GLN A 293 -4.76 -8.49 -1.26
N LEU A 294 -5.37 -9.52 -0.63
CA LEU A 294 -4.84 -10.87 -0.46
C LEU A 294 -3.52 -10.96 0.32
N THR A 295 -3.18 -9.94 1.12
CA THR A 295 -1.94 -9.92 1.92
C THR A 295 -1.88 -11.05 2.97
N ARG A 296 -3.02 -11.59 3.41
CA ARG A 296 -3.10 -12.74 4.35
C ARG A 296 -2.44 -14.04 3.84
N ILE A 297 -2.03 -14.10 2.57
CA ILE A 297 -1.20 -15.18 2.03
C ILE A 297 0.08 -15.41 2.85
N TRP A 298 0.55 -14.42 3.61
CA TRP A 298 1.66 -14.58 4.56
C TRP A 298 1.47 -15.76 5.53
N LEU A 299 0.22 -16.08 5.94
CA LEU A 299 -0.10 -17.23 6.78
C LEU A 299 0.18 -18.57 6.08
N VAL A 300 -0.08 -18.64 4.77
CA VAL A 300 0.19 -19.84 3.97
C VAL A 300 1.70 -20.02 3.79
N TYR A 301 2.44 -18.93 3.56
CA TYR A 301 3.90 -18.97 3.57
C TYR A 301 4.48 -19.36 4.94
N MET A 302 3.88 -18.90 6.03
CA MET A 302 4.27 -19.29 7.40
C MET A 302 4.06 -20.79 7.62
N LEU A 303 2.93 -21.35 7.19
CA LEU A 303 2.68 -22.80 7.26
C LEU A 303 3.71 -23.58 6.44
N SER A 304 3.99 -23.14 5.21
CA SER A 304 5.06 -23.70 4.37
C SER A 304 6.40 -23.67 5.10
N LEU A 305 6.79 -22.54 5.67
CA LEU A 305 8.04 -22.37 6.40
C LEU A 305 8.16 -23.35 7.57
N ILE A 306 7.12 -23.47 8.40
CA ILE A 306 7.10 -24.40 9.54
C ILE A 306 7.32 -25.84 9.06
N LEU A 307 6.59 -26.28 8.03
CA LEU A 307 6.71 -27.63 7.47
C LEU A 307 8.09 -27.90 6.86
N LEU A 308 8.66 -26.92 6.14
CA LEU A 308 9.99 -27.04 5.55
C LEU A 308 11.08 -27.07 6.64
N LEU A 309 10.95 -26.29 7.72
CA LEU A 309 11.84 -26.34 8.88
C LEU A 309 11.77 -27.70 9.58
N LEU A 310 10.57 -28.25 9.80
CA LEU A 310 10.41 -29.61 10.34
C LEU A 310 11.07 -30.65 9.44
N GLY A 311 10.91 -30.51 8.13
CA GLY A 311 11.55 -31.37 7.12
C GLY A 311 13.09 -31.24 7.09
N LEU A 312 13.64 -30.10 7.48
CA LEU A 312 15.07 -29.85 7.59
C LEU A 312 15.65 -30.42 8.89
N VAL A 313 15.05 -30.08 10.03
CA VAL A 313 15.53 -30.41 11.39
C VAL A 313 15.32 -31.90 11.70
N TYR A 314 14.08 -32.39 11.59
CA TYR A 314 13.74 -33.79 11.93
C TYR A 314 13.96 -34.76 10.76
N ARG A 315 14.39 -34.25 9.60
CA ARG A 315 14.57 -35.01 8.35
C ARG A 315 13.31 -35.75 7.88
N TRP A 316 12.13 -35.29 8.32
CA TRP A 316 10.86 -35.93 7.98
C TRP A 316 10.50 -35.67 6.52
N ARG A 317 10.42 -36.74 5.72
CA ARG A 317 10.16 -36.65 4.28
C ARG A 317 8.78 -36.08 3.97
N TRP A 318 7.75 -36.51 4.71
CA TRP A 318 6.38 -36.02 4.50
C TRP A 318 6.24 -34.54 4.83
N ALA A 319 6.81 -34.07 5.95
CA ALA A 319 6.83 -32.63 6.27
C ALA A 319 7.45 -31.79 5.15
N ARG A 320 8.56 -32.24 4.55
CA ARG A 320 9.19 -31.53 3.42
C ARG A 320 8.30 -31.50 2.17
N TRP A 321 7.67 -32.61 1.82
CA TRP A 321 6.76 -32.69 0.66
C TRP A 321 5.52 -31.82 0.87
N SER A 322 4.91 -31.90 2.05
CA SER A 322 3.78 -31.04 2.42
C SER A 322 4.19 -29.57 2.42
N GLY A 323 5.35 -29.22 2.97
CA GLY A 323 5.89 -27.86 2.96
C GLY A 323 6.09 -27.32 1.54
N MET A 324 6.64 -28.13 0.64
CA MET A 324 6.80 -27.73 -0.78
C MET A 324 5.46 -27.57 -1.49
N THR A 325 4.48 -28.42 -1.17
CA THR A 325 3.12 -28.32 -1.74
C THR A 325 2.44 -27.04 -1.27
N VAL A 326 2.51 -26.74 0.03
CA VAL A 326 1.97 -25.50 0.60
C VAL A 326 2.70 -24.28 0.04
N PHE A 327 4.02 -24.35 -0.17
CA PHE A 327 4.79 -23.30 -0.84
C PHE A 327 4.25 -23.01 -2.25
N PHE A 328 4.01 -24.06 -3.04
CA PHE A 328 3.45 -23.91 -4.39
C PHE A 328 2.05 -23.28 -4.37
N VAL A 329 1.19 -23.70 -3.43
CA VAL A 329 -0.13 -23.08 -3.23
C VAL A 329 0.00 -21.60 -2.85
N ALA A 330 0.90 -21.26 -1.93
CA ALA A 330 1.16 -19.88 -1.54
C ALA A 330 1.61 -19.02 -2.74
N LEU A 331 2.52 -19.56 -3.57
CA LEU A 331 2.99 -18.90 -4.79
C LEU A 331 1.87 -18.73 -5.82
N ALA A 332 1.02 -19.74 -6.00
CA ALA A 332 -0.12 -19.65 -6.91
C ALA A 332 -1.10 -18.55 -6.46
N LEU A 333 -1.41 -18.49 -5.16
CA LEU A 333 -2.25 -17.43 -4.59
C LEU A 333 -1.61 -16.04 -4.74
N GLN A 334 -0.30 -15.92 -4.52
CA GLN A 334 0.41 -14.65 -4.69
C GLN A 334 0.48 -14.24 -6.17
N THR A 335 0.67 -15.19 -7.08
CA THR A 335 0.65 -14.94 -8.53
C THR A 335 -0.72 -14.43 -8.95
N PHE A 336 -1.80 -15.02 -8.44
CA PHE A 336 -3.15 -14.52 -8.64
C PHE A 336 -3.32 -13.10 -8.07
N ALA A 337 -2.81 -12.82 -6.87
CA ALA A 337 -2.91 -11.49 -6.26
C ALA A 337 -2.17 -10.39 -7.06
N VAL A 338 -0.93 -10.66 -7.50
CA VAL A 338 -0.13 -9.74 -8.31
C VAL A 338 -0.76 -9.57 -9.70
N GLY A 339 -1.20 -10.67 -10.33
CA GLY A 339 -1.87 -10.64 -11.63
C GLY A 339 -3.20 -9.90 -11.60
N LEU A 340 -4.01 -10.10 -10.55
CA LEU A 340 -5.26 -9.37 -10.34
C LEU A 340 -4.98 -7.87 -10.15
N ARG A 341 -3.95 -7.52 -9.38
CA ARG A 341 -3.55 -6.12 -9.21
C ARG A 341 -3.10 -5.50 -10.54
N TRP A 342 -2.33 -6.22 -11.35
CA TRP A 342 -1.92 -5.78 -12.69
C TRP A 342 -3.13 -5.54 -13.61
N TYR A 343 -4.10 -6.47 -13.60
CA TYR A 343 -5.36 -6.32 -14.36
C TYR A 343 -6.16 -5.09 -13.90
N ILE A 344 -6.29 -4.87 -12.58
CA ILE A 344 -7.05 -3.74 -12.01
C ILE A 344 -6.36 -2.40 -12.33
N SER A 345 -5.05 -2.30 -12.10
CA SER A 345 -4.32 -1.05 -12.29
C SER A 345 -4.12 -0.71 -13.77
N GLY A 346 -4.15 -1.71 -14.67
CA GLY A 346 -3.83 -1.54 -16.09
C GLY A 346 -2.34 -1.32 -16.36
N ARG A 347 -1.48 -1.50 -15.35
CA ARG A 347 -0.04 -1.28 -15.40
C ARG A 347 0.71 -2.26 -14.50
N TRP A 348 1.97 -2.49 -14.78
CA TRP A 348 2.77 -3.36 -13.91
C TRP A 348 2.84 -2.80 -12.47
N PRO A 349 2.67 -3.62 -11.42
CA PRO A 349 2.59 -3.15 -10.03
C PRO A 349 3.99 -2.91 -9.45
N ASN A 350 4.53 -1.71 -9.69
CA ASN A 350 5.79 -1.23 -9.11
C ASN A 350 5.79 0.29 -8.83
N SER A 351 4.62 0.94 -8.71
CA SER A 351 4.56 2.41 -8.59
C SER A 351 4.82 2.94 -7.20
N ASN A 352 4.64 2.10 -6.18
CA ASN A 352 4.73 2.48 -4.78
C ASN A 352 5.35 1.35 -3.97
N MET A 353 5.67 1.64 -2.71
CA MET A 353 6.39 0.69 -1.86
C MET A 353 5.59 -0.58 -1.55
N TYR A 354 4.25 -0.51 -1.43
CA TYR A 354 3.40 -1.70 -1.27
C TYR A 354 3.55 -2.63 -2.48
N GLU A 355 3.47 -2.07 -3.68
CA GLU A 355 3.64 -2.78 -4.94
C GLU A 355 5.05 -3.36 -5.07
N ALA A 356 6.09 -2.56 -4.79
CA ALA A 356 7.47 -3.02 -4.82
C ALA A 356 7.72 -4.21 -3.88
N VAL A 357 7.24 -4.15 -2.63
CA VAL A 357 7.44 -5.22 -1.63
C VAL A 357 6.70 -6.50 -2.01
N THR A 358 5.44 -6.40 -2.43
CA THR A 358 4.62 -7.57 -2.80
C THR A 358 5.14 -8.24 -4.08
N THR A 359 5.58 -7.45 -5.05
CA THR A 359 6.20 -7.93 -6.30
C THR A 359 7.60 -8.50 -6.05
N ALA A 360 8.42 -7.92 -5.17
CA ALA A 360 9.72 -8.47 -4.77
C ALA A 360 9.61 -9.90 -4.21
N ALA A 361 8.67 -10.09 -3.27
CA ALA A 361 8.40 -11.39 -2.67
C ALA A 361 7.94 -12.43 -3.71
N TRP A 362 7.15 -11.99 -4.69
CA TRP A 362 6.73 -12.84 -5.80
C TRP A 362 7.92 -13.26 -6.66
N PHE A 363 8.78 -12.32 -7.08
CA PHE A 363 10.00 -12.63 -7.83
C PHE A 363 10.93 -13.59 -7.09
N GLY A 364 11.17 -13.39 -5.79
CA GLY A 364 11.98 -14.30 -4.99
C GLY A 364 11.38 -15.70 -4.89
N SER A 365 10.06 -15.81 -4.80
CA SER A 365 9.36 -17.09 -4.73
C SER A 365 9.37 -17.85 -6.06
N VAL A 366 9.17 -17.14 -7.18
CA VAL A 366 9.33 -17.69 -8.54
C VAL A 366 10.78 -18.12 -8.78
N GLY A 367 11.75 -17.27 -8.44
CA GLY A 367 13.18 -17.56 -8.54
C GLY A 367 13.58 -18.77 -7.71
N ALA A 368 13.08 -18.88 -6.48
CA ALA A 368 13.29 -20.04 -5.63
C ALA A 368 12.72 -21.32 -6.22
N LEU A 369 11.51 -21.30 -6.79
CA LEU A 369 10.93 -22.47 -7.46
C LEU A 369 11.78 -22.89 -8.66
N GLY A 370 12.27 -21.94 -9.46
CA GLY A 370 13.18 -22.19 -10.57
C GLY A 370 14.49 -22.84 -10.09
N LEU A 371 15.14 -22.26 -9.08
CA LEU A 371 16.36 -22.82 -8.49
C LEU A 371 16.13 -24.22 -7.91
N GLU A 372 15.02 -24.41 -7.19
CA GLU A 372 14.62 -25.69 -6.59
C GLU A 372 14.43 -26.78 -7.67
N PHE A 373 13.88 -26.43 -8.83
CA PHE A 373 13.76 -27.37 -9.96
C PHE A 373 15.12 -27.88 -10.44
N PHE A 374 16.12 -27.01 -10.54
CA PHE A 374 17.49 -27.40 -10.93
C PHE A 374 18.22 -28.18 -9.84
N VAL A 375 18.01 -27.83 -8.57
CA VAL A 375 18.72 -28.46 -7.43
C VAL A 375 17.98 -29.63 -6.78
N ARG A 376 16.81 -30.04 -7.29
CA ARG A 376 15.97 -31.10 -6.68
C ARG A 376 16.68 -32.44 -6.42
N ARG A 377 17.76 -32.72 -7.16
CA ARG A 377 18.57 -33.95 -7.03
C ARG A 377 19.77 -33.79 -6.08
N THR A 378 20.04 -32.58 -5.60
CA THR A 378 21.19 -32.28 -4.73
C THR A 378 20.76 -32.22 -3.25
N GLY A 379 21.75 -32.03 -2.36
CA GLY A 379 21.51 -31.78 -0.94
C GLY A 379 20.85 -30.43 -0.63
N MET A 380 20.82 -29.50 -1.59
CA MET A 380 20.27 -28.13 -1.44
C MET A 380 18.75 -28.06 -1.50
N LYS A 381 18.09 -29.17 -1.83
CA LYS A 381 16.64 -29.24 -1.94
C LYS A 381 15.94 -28.65 -0.71
N SER A 382 14.80 -28.01 -0.94
CA SER A 382 13.92 -27.30 -0.02
C SER A 382 14.50 -26.04 0.63
N ILE A 383 15.80 -25.76 0.52
CA ILE A 383 16.40 -24.60 1.20
C ILE A 383 16.05 -23.31 0.47
N PHE A 384 16.00 -23.31 -0.87
CA PHE A 384 15.57 -22.13 -1.64
C PHE A 384 14.11 -21.79 -1.34
N ALA A 385 13.22 -22.79 -1.37
CA ALA A 385 11.82 -22.61 -1.00
C ALA A 385 11.65 -22.16 0.45
N LEU A 386 12.46 -22.65 1.39
CA LEU A 386 12.44 -22.23 2.79
C LEU A 386 12.86 -20.77 2.95
N SER A 387 13.96 -20.37 2.32
CA SER A 387 14.42 -18.98 2.33
C SER A 387 13.40 -18.03 1.69
N ALA A 388 12.82 -18.40 0.55
CA ALA A 388 11.77 -17.61 -0.10
C ALA A 388 10.47 -17.57 0.70
N ALA A 389 10.05 -18.68 1.33
CA ALA A 389 8.89 -18.70 2.20
C ALA A 389 9.08 -17.72 3.38
N THR A 390 10.30 -17.64 3.92
CA THR A 390 10.65 -16.69 4.98
C THR A 390 10.58 -15.25 4.47
N ALA A 391 11.20 -14.97 3.31
CA ALA A 391 11.18 -13.65 2.69
C ALA A 391 9.75 -13.17 2.39
N SER A 392 8.94 -14.01 1.74
CA SER A 392 7.56 -13.71 1.37
C SER A 392 6.63 -13.60 2.57
N MET A 393 6.82 -14.43 3.61
CA MET A 393 6.11 -14.29 4.88
C MET A 393 6.37 -12.91 5.49
N VAL A 394 7.65 -12.51 5.64
CA VAL A 394 8.01 -11.22 6.24
C VAL A 394 7.50 -10.04 5.39
N ALA A 395 7.67 -10.10 4.07
CA ALA A 395 7.24 -9.04 3.15
C ALA A 395 5.71 -8.83 3.18
N LEU A 396 4.93 -9.91 3.06
CA LEU A 396 3.47 -9.83 3.07
C LEU A 396 2.91 -9.52 4.46
N MET A 397 3.57 -10.01 5.53
CA MET A 397 3.24 -9.62 6.90
C MET A 397 3.45 -8.12 7.12
N ALA A 398 4.58 -7.58 6.62
CA ALA A 398 4.82 -6.14 6.67
C ALA A 398 3.73 -5.38 5.90
N ALA A 399 3.40 -5.81 4.68
CA ALA A 399 2.33 -5.20 3.87
C ALA A 399 0.96 -5.22 4.58
N TYR A 400 0.67 -6.25 5.37
CA TYR A 400 -0.59 -6.36 6.13
C TYR A 400 -0.61 -5.48 7.39
N TYR A 401 0.48 -5.45 8.16
CA TYR A 401 0.51 -4.78 9.47
C TYR A 401 0.99 -3.33 9.43
N LEU A 402 1.67 -2.91 8.35
CA LEU A 402 2.18 -1.55 8.18
C LEU A 402 1.53 -0.80 7.00
N PRO A 403 0.20 -0.84 6.80
CA PRO A 403 -0.46 -0.14 5.69
C PRO A 403 -0.18 1.36 5.76
N ALA A 404 -0.15 1.95 6.97
CA ALA A 404 0.21 3.35 7.22
C ALA A 404 1.54 3.79 6.57
N TYR A 405 2.45 2.86 6.29
CA TYR A 405 3.72 3.09 5.60
C TYR A 405 3.72 2.53 4.17
N MET A 406 2.97 1.46 3.93
CA MET A 406 2.76 0.82 2.63
C MET A 406 1.33 1.04 2.16
N ASN A 407 1.04 2.20 1.58
CA ASN A 407 -0.31 2.51 1.11
C ASN A 407 -0.75 1.47 0.05
N PRO A 408 -1.78 0.64 0.33
CA PRO A 408 -2.20 -0.41 -0.58
C PRO A 408 -3.06 0.12 -1.74
N ASN A 409 -3.52 1.37 -1.66
CA ASN A 409 -4.35 2.00 -2.67
C ASN A 409 -3.60 2.15 -4.00
N ILE A 410 -4.34 2.11 -5.10
CA ILE A 410 -3.79 2.21 -6.45
C ILE A 410 -3.93 3.66 -6.88
N SER A 411 -2.78 4.34 -7.07
CA SER A 411 -2.71 5.70 -7.59
C SER A 411 -2.21 5.73 -9.03
N ASN A 412 -2.40 6.88 -9.69
CA ASN A 412 -1.76 7.12 -10.98
C ASN A 412 -0.25 7.30 -10.80
N MET A 413 0.51 6.79 -11.78
CA MET A 413 1.95 7.00 -11.81
C MET A 413 2.22 8.44 -12.23
N MET A 414 3.17 9.10 -11.56
CA MET A 414 3.69 10.36 -12.07
C MET A 414 4.34 10.13 -13.44
N PRO A 415 4.29 11.07 -14.39
CA PRO A 415 4.83 10.87 -15.73
C PRO A 415 6.29 10.39 -15.77
N VAL A 416 7.13 10.87 -14.84
CA VAL A 416 8.53 10.46 -14.70
C VAL A 416 8.70 8.98 -14.33
N LEU A 417 7.69 8.38 -13.69
CA LEU A 417 7.68 6.95 -13.38
C LEU A 417 7.20 6.07 -14.54
N ASN A 418 6.62 6.66 -15.58
CA ASN A 418 6.10 5.91 -16.72
C ASN A 418 7.16 5.79 -17.82
N ASP A 419 8.32 5.23 -17.47
CA ASP A 419 9.47 5.05 -18.36
C ASP A 419 9.93 3.57 -18.34
N ILE A 420 10.28 3.03 -19.50
CA ILE A 420 10.74 1.64 -19.65
C ILE A 420 11.99 1.34 -18.82
N TRP A 421 12.92 2.30 -18.72
CA TRP A 421 14.14 2.14 -17.94
C TRP A 421 13.84 2.01 -16.45
N LEU A 422 12.86 2.78 -15.94
CA LEU A 422 12.43 2.63 -14.54
C LEU A 422 11.82 1.26 -14.30
N TYR A 423 10.95 0.77 -15.21
CA TYR A 423 10.36 -0.56 -15.07
C TYR A 423 11.44 -1.65 -14.98
N ILE A 424 12.44 -1.62 -15.85
CA ILE A 424 13.50 -2.64 -15.85
C ILE A 424 14.39 -2.46 -14.60
N HIS A 425 14.78 -1.23 -14.27
CA HIS A 425 15.58 -0.90 -13.08
C HIS A 425 14.91 -1.39 -11.79
N THR A 426 13.68 -0.95 -11.53
CA THR A 426 12.97 -1.26 -10.29
C THR A 426 12.78 -2.76 -10.14
N ASN A 427 12.38 -3.46 -11.20
CA ASN A 427 12.20 -4.92 -11.15
C ASN A 427 13.52 -5.67 -10.89
N ALA A 428 14.63 -5.23 -11.50
CA ALA A 428 15.94 -5.82 -11.23
C ALA A 428 16.39 -5.60 -9.78
N ILE A 429 16.22 -4.39 -9.25
CA ILE A 429 16.58 -4.04 -7.88
C ILE A 429 15.73 -4.83 -6.87
N ILE A 430 14.40 -4.82 -6.99
CA ILE A 430 13.53 -5.50 -6.02
C ILE A 430 13.73 -7.02 -6.04
N PHE A 431 14.04 -7.60 -7.21
CA PHE A 431 14.38 -9.01 -7.31
C PHE A 431 15.71 -9.31 -6.61
N SER A 432 16.74 -8.47 -6.83
CA SER A 432 18.02 -8.59 -6.14
C SER A 432 17.86 -8.52 -4.62
N TYR A 433 17.03 -7.61 -4.11
CA TYR A 433 16.79 -7.42 -2.68
C TYR A 433 16.15 -8.64 -2.04
N CYS A 434 15.19 -9.28 -2.72
CA CYS A 434 14.60 -10.52 -2.22
C CYS A 434 15.65 -11.63 -2.11
N LEU A 435 16.54 -11.77 -3.11
CA LEU A 435 17.63 -12.76 -3.10
C LEU A 435 18.65 -12.49 -1.99
N ILE A 436 19.00 -11.23 -1.72
CA ILE A 436 19.87 -10.84 -0.60
C ILE A 436 19.24 -11.28 0.73
N PHE A 437 17.95 -11.02 0.92
CA PHE A 437 17.24 -11.44 2.12
C PHE A 437 17.21 -12.97 2.24
N MET A 438 16.97 -13.68 1.14
CA MET A 438 17.02 -15.15 1.11
C MET A 438 18.40 -15.70 1.48
N ALA A 439 19.48 -15.05 1.02
CA ALA A 439 20.86 -15.40 1.36
C ALA A 439 21.14 -15.16 2.85
N ALA A 440 20.59 -14.10 3.44
CA ALA A 440 20.67 -13.85 4.88
C ALA A 440 19.91 -14.91 5.69
N VAL A 441 18.77 -15.43 5.21
CA VAL A 441 18.06 -16.53 5.87
C VAL A 441 18.91 -17.80 5.87
N SER A 442 19.49 -18.19 4.74
CA SER A 442 20.36 -19.37 4.68
C SER A 442 21.68 -19.18 5.46
N GLY A 443 22.25 -17.97 5.46
CA GLY A 443 23.41 -17.61 6.28
C GLY A 443 23.10 -17.64 7.77
N GLY A 444 21.93 -17.14 8.18
CA GLY A 444 21.45 -17.24 9.55
C GLY A 444 21.30 -18.69 10.01
N LEU A 445 20.74 -19.56 9.16
CA LEU A 445 20.68 -21.00 9.44
C LEU A 445 22.08 -21.62 9.57
N TYR A 446 23.07 -21.17 8.79
CA TYR A 446 24.46 -21.63 8.93
C TYR A 446 25.06 -21.23 10.29
N ILE A 447 24.83 -19.99 10.73
CA ILE A 447 25.29 -19.49 12.04
C ILE A 447 24.64 -20.30 13.16
N VAL A 448 23.33 -20.51 13.11
CA VAL A 448 22.59 -21.35 14.06
C VAL A 448 23.18 -22.77 14.10
N ASN A 449 23.44 -23.38 12.93
CA ASN A 449 24.08 -24.68 12.87
C ASN A 449 25.49 -24.68 13.50
N ARG A 450 26.28 -23.60 13.36
CA ARG A 450 27.58 -23.45 14.05
C ARG A 450 27.42 -23.32 15.57
N MET A 451 26.39 -22.61 16.04
CA MET A 451 26.11 -22.46 17.47
C MET A 451 25.73 -23.80 18.13
N PHE A 452 25.04 -24.68 17.41
CA PHE A 452 24.68 -26.03 17.89
C PHE A 452 25.75 -27.11 17.64
N GLY A 453 27.03 -26.72 17.54
CA GLY A 453 28.15 -27.65 17.44
C GLY A 453 28.48 -28.12 16.02
N GLY A 454 27.92 -27.48 14.99
CA GLY A 454 28.31 -27.73 13.60
C GLY A 454 29.80 -27.44 13.35
N ALA A 455 30.49 -28.35 12.68
CA ALA A 455 31.88 -28.15 12.29
C ALA A 455 32.03 -27.02 11.24
N PRO A 456 33.18 -26.31 11.21
CA PRO A 456 33.48 -25.37 10.13
C PRO A 456 33.42 -26.09 8.78
N ALA A 457 32.55 -25.65 7.88
CA ALA A 457 32.34 -26.29 6.59
C ALA A 457 31.97 -25.25 5.54
N TYR A 458 32.49 -25.40 4.32
CA TYR A 458 32.26 -24.45 3.23
C TYR A 458 32.27 -25.16 1.88
N ALA A 459 31.59 -24.58 0.89
CA ALA A 459 31.62 -25.06 -0.49
C ALA A 459 32.95 -24.68 -1.16
N LYS A 460 33.73 -25.70 -1.59
CA LYS A 460 35.12 -25.56 -2.08
C LYS A 460 35.28 -24.96 -3.50
N ALA A 461 34.23 -24.87 -4.30
CA ALA A 461 34.24 -24.18 -5.59
C ALA A 461 32.88 -23.50 -5.84
N GLY A 462 32.89 -22.38 -6.60
CA GLY A 462 31.80 -21.41 -6.82
C GLY A 462 30.39 -22.00 -6.70
N GLY A 463 29.56 -21.36 -5.87
CA GLY A 463 28.59 -22.00 -4.96
C GLY A 463 27.59 -23.00 -5.55
N ALA A 464 27.39 -23.02 -6.86
CA ALA A 464 26.53 -23.95 -7.58
C ALA A 464 27.30 -25.03 -8.37
N ALA A 465 28.42 -24.68 -9.02
CA ALA A 465 29.09 -25.54 -10.00
C ALA A 465 29.66 -26.81 -9.35
N SER A 466 30.25 -26.72 -8.16
CA SER A 466 30.84 -27.90 -7.50
C SER A 466 29.79 -28.92 -6.99
N VAL A 467 28.59 -28.46 -6.63
CA VAL A 467 27.50 -29.32 -6.10
C VAL A 467 26.60 -29.84 -7.23
N LEU A 468 26.39 -29.03 -8.28
CA LEU A 468 25.71 -29.44 -9.51
C LEU A 468 26.57 -30.40 -10.35
N LEU A 469 27.87 -30.14 -10.51
CA LEU A 469 28.78 -31.00 -11.30
C LEU A 469 29.19 -32.27 -10.57
N SER A 470 29.24 -32.29 -9.23
CA SER A 470 29.54 -33.53 -8.49
C SER A 470 28.38 -34.54 -8.49
N THR A 471 27.19 -34.15 -8.97
CA THR A 471 26.01 -35.02 -9.03
C THR A 471 25.36 -35.09 -10.41
N GLY A 472 25.87 -34.33 -11.40
CA GLY A 472 25.47 -34.38 -12.80
C GLY A 472 26.24 -35.46 -13.56
N ALA A 473 25.52 -36.45 -14.08
CA ALA A 473 26.03 -37.38 -15.08
C ALA A 473 26.59 -36.60 -16.28
N GLY A 474 27.90 -36.70 -16.53
CA GLY A 474 28.51 -36.12 -17.74
C GLY A 474 29.86 -35.41 -17.61
N ALA A 475 30.57 -35.50 -16.48
CA ALA A 475 32.02 -35.24 -16.50
C ALA A 475 32.69 -36.52 -17.03
N SER A 476 32.96 -36.55 -18.32
CA SER A 476 33.74 -37.60 -18.98
C SER A 476 35.05 -37.83 -18.22
N ASP A 477 35.25 -39.09 -17.86
CA ASP A 477 36.49 -39.67 -17.36
C ASP A 477 37.70 -39.08 -18.10
N VAL A 478 38.48 -38.27 -17.41
CA VAL A 478 39.91 -38.16 -17.69
C VAL A 478 40.63 -38.64 -16.43
N SER A 479 40.79 -39.96 -16.43
CA SER A 479 41.83 -40.75 -15.76
C SER A 479 42.75 -39.99 -14.78
N THR A 480 42.54 -40.21 -13.48
CA THR A 480 43.61 -40.62 -12.55
C THR A 480 42.97 -41.29 -11.33
N GLY A 481 43.48 -42.47 -10.99
CA GLY A 481 42.81 -43.47 -10.16
C GLY A 481 42.47 -43.05 -8.73
N GLY A 482 41.33 -43.57 -8.27
CA GLY A 482 40.85 -43.48 -6.90
C GLY A 482 39.36 -43.21 -6.87
N SER A 483 38.53 -44.25 -6.90
CA SER A 483 37.10 -44.15 -6.65
C SER A 483 36.87 -43.78 -5.17
N ALA A 484 37.04 -42.50 -4.85
CA ALA A 484 36.68 -41.96 -3.56
C ALA A 484 35.15 -42.08 -3.41
N PRO A 485 34.63 -42.63 -2.29
CA PRO A 485 33.20 -42.75 -2.09
C PRO A 485 32.56 -41.36 -2.15
N VAL A 486 31.44 -41.24 -2.89
CA VAL A 486 30.67 -39.99 -3.01
C VAL A 486 30.23 -39.55 -1.61
N ARG A 487 30.98 -38.61 -1.02
CA ARG A 487 30.71 -38.07 0.32
C ARG A 487 29.44 -37.23 0.26
N ARG A 488 28.42 -37.59 1.06
CA ARG A 488 27.24 -36.73 1.24
C ARG A 488 27.69 -35.40 1.84
N ALA A 489 27.30 -34.30 1.20
CA ALA A 489 27.59 -32.96 1.67
C ALA A 489 27.01 -32.74 3.07
N ARG A 490 27.79 -32.09 3.95
CA ARG A 490 27.34 -31.72 5.30
C ARG A 490 26.36 -30.55 5.21
N LEU A 491 25.46 -30.43 6.18
CA LEU A 491 24.47 -29.33 6.22
C LEU A 491 25.13 -27.94 6.09
N GLY A 492 26.26 -27.72 6.78
CA GLY A 492 27.02 -26.46 6.65
C GLY A 492 27.55 -26.19 5.24
N GLU A 493 28.02 -27.21 4.52
CA GLU A 493 28.48 -27.08 3.12
C GLU A 493 27.32 -26.71 2.19
N VAL A 494 26.14 -27.28 2.45
CA VAL A 494 24.92 -26.99 1.69
C VAL A 494 24.42 -25.57 1.96
N LEU A 495 24.33 -25.15 3.23
CA LEU A 495 23.85 -23.80 3.60
C LEU A 495 24.79 -22.70 3.10
N ASP A 496 26.10 -22.92 3.18
CA ASP A 496 27.10 -22.01 2.58
C ASP A 496 26.95 -21.95 1.05
N GLY A 497 26.78 -23.10 0.38
CA GLY A 497 26.58 -23.16 -1.08
C GLY A 497 25.31 -22.43 -1.54
N VAL A 498 24.20 -22.60 -0.82
CA VAL A 498 22.95 -21.87 -1.11
C VAL A 498 23.13 -20.37 -0.90
N SER A 499 23.76 -19.96 0.21
CA SER A 499 24.02 -18.55 0.50
C SER A 499 24.89 -17.91 -0.58
N MET A 500 25.93 -18.62 -1.03
CA MET A 500 26.79 -18.18 -2.13
C MET A 500 26.03 -18.04 -3.45
N LEU A 501 25.23 -19.03 -3.83
CA LEU A 501 24.46 -18.97 -5.08
C LEU A 501 23.51 -17.77 -5.10
N LEU A 502 22.74 -17.61 -4.01
CA LEU A 502 21.82 -16.47 -3.87
C LEU A 502 22.57 -15.15 -3.89
N MET A 503 23.72 -15.09 -3.23
CA MET A 503 24.56 -13.90 -3.18
C MET A 503 25.12 -13.54 -4.56
N GLU A 504 25.72 -14.49 -5.27
CA GLU A 504 26.25 -14.31 -6.62
C GLU A 504 25.17 -13.81 -7.59
N LEU A 505 23.99 -14.44 -7.58
CA LEU A 505 22.86 -14.01 -8.40
C LEU A 505 22.38 -12.60 -8.03
N SER A 506 22.25 -12.32 -6.74
CA SER A 506 21.83 -11.02 -6.25
C SER A 506 22.83 -9.92 -6.60
N PHE A 507 24.13 -10.20 -6.57
CA PHE A 507 25.18 -9.25 -6.89
C PHE A 507 25.13 -8.82 -8.36
N VAL A 508 24.94 -9.77 -9.27
CA VAL A 508 24.79 -9.49 -10.71
C VAL A 508 23.53 -8.65 -10.97
N LEU A 509 22.40 -9.01 -10.36
CA LEU A 509 21.15 -8.26 -10.53
C LEU A 509 21.22 -6.87 -9.89
N LEU A 510 21.85 -6.73 -8.72
CA LEU A 510 22.05 -5.45 -8.05
C LEU A 510 22.93 -4.53 -8.90
N TRP A 511 24.03 -5.06 -9.43
CA TRP A 511 24.90 -4.31 -10.34
C TRP A 511 24.15 -3.84 -11.59
N ALA A 512 23.44 -4.73 -12.27
CA ALA A 512 22.63 -4.40 -13.44
C ALA A 512 21.57 -3.35 -13.08
N GLY A 513 20.90 -3.51 -11.95
CA GLY A 513 19.94 -2.57 -11.42
C GLY A 513 20.56 -1.18 -11.20
N LEU A 514 21.72 -1.08 -10.55
CA LEU A 514 22.42 0.19 -10.34
C LEU A 514 22.75 0.91 -11.66
N VAL A 515 23.27 0.17 -12.65
CA VAL A 515 23.58 0.72 -13.98
C VAL A 515 22.31 1.21 -14.69
N MET A 516 21.24 0.42 -14.69
CA MET A 516 19.97 0.81 -15.31
C MET A 516 19.31 1.99 -14.57
N GLY A 517 19.51 2.09 -13.25
CA GLY A 517 19.06 3.21 -12.45
C GLY A 517 19.78 4.50 -12.83
N ALA A 518 21.09 4.43 -13.04
CA ALA A 518 21.88 5.56 -13.51
C ALA A 518 21.45 6.04 -14.90
N ILE A 519 21.14 5.11 -15.82
CA ILE A 519 20.61 5.45 -17.16
C ILE A 519 19.26 6.17 -17.04
N TRP A 520 18.35 5.64 -16.22
CA TRP A 520 17.04 6.26 -16.00
C TRP A 520 17.15 7.64 -15.33
N ALA A 521 18.04 7.79 -14.34
CA ALA A 521 18.28 9.05 -13.66
C ALA A 521 18.82 10.12 -14.62
N ASP A 522 19.72 9.74 -15.53
CA ASP A 522 20.23 10.63 -16.57
C ASP A 522 19.11 11.08 -17.53
N HIS A 523 18.28 10.13 -17.98
CA HIS A 523 17.14 10.43 -18.84
C HIS A 523 16.09 11.34 -18.17
N SER A 524 15.84 11.14 -16.88
CA SER A 524 14.76 11.80 -16.16
C SER A 524 15.16 13.13 -15.52
N TRP A 525 16.40 13.21 -15.01
CA TRP A 525 16.89 14.33 -14.19
C TRP A 525 18.15 14.99 -14.77
N GLY A 526 18.65 14.54 -15.92
CA GLY A 526 19.82 15.10 -16.58
C GLY A 526 21.15 14.81 -15.87
N ARG A 527 21.18 13.83 -14.96
CA ARG A 527 22.39 13.35 -14.29
C ARG A 527 22.28 11.86 -13.91
N PRO A 528 23.35 11.07 -14.05
CA PRO A 528 23.30 9.63 -13.77
C PRO A 528 23.40 9.26 -12.28
N TRP A 529 23.85 10.19 -11.42
CA TRP A 529 23.99 9.95 -9.99
C TRP A 529 23.86 11.26 -9.21
N GLY A 530 23.31 11.16 -8.01
CA GLY A 530 22.95 12.30 -7.21
C GLY A 530 23.32 12.30 -5.74
N TRP A 531 23.98 11.25 -5.24
CA TRP A 531 24.39 11.12 -3.84
C TRP A 531 23.24 11.26 -2.84
N ASP A 532 22.00 10.98 -3.26
CA ASP A 532 20.90 10.92 -2.31
C ASP A 532 21.02 9.63 -1.47
N PRO A 533 20.39 9.60 -0.28
CA PRO A 533 20.57 8.47 0.62
C PRO A 533 20.24 7.11 -0.01
N LYS A 534 19.25 7.00 -0.90
CA LYS A 534 18.92 5.70 -1.49
C LYS A 534 20.00 5.17 -2.42
N GLU A 535 20.54 6.04 -3.25
CA GLU A 535 21.67 5.75 -4.12
C GLU A 535 22.90 5.33 -3.30
N VAL A 536 23.23 6.08 -2.25
CA VAL A 536 24.38 5.79 -1.38
C VAL A 536 24.23 4.42 -0.69
N PHE A 537 23.08 4.12 -0.11
CA PHE A 537 22.87 2.83 0.58
C PHE A 537 22.79 1.64 -0.39
N ALA A 538 22.33 1.86 -1.63
CA ALA A 538 22.42 0.84 -2.67
C ALA A 538 23.88 0.54 -3.05
N LEU A 539 24.73 1.58 -3.13
CA LEU A 539 26.17 1.43 -3.32
C LEU A 539 26.86 0.76 -2.11
N GLU A 540 26.50 1.13 -0.88
CA GLU A 540 27.04 0.48 0.33
C GLU A 540 26.72 -1.01 0.35
N THR A 541 25.48 -1.38 0.00
CA THR A 541 25.05 -2.78 -0.12
C THR A 541 25.92 -3.52 -1.15
N PHE A 542 26.19 -2.91 -2.30
CA PHE A 542 27.09 -3.46 -3.31
C PHE A 542 28.54 -3.62 -2.79
N ILE A 543 29.06 -2.65 -2.05
CA ILE A 543 30.41 -2.69 -1.47
C ILE A 543 30.53 -3.82 -0.45
N VAL A 544 29.53 -4.03 0.41
CA VAL A 544 29.54 -5.17 1.37
C VAL A 544 29.71 -6.50 0.64
N PHE A 545 29.08 -6.66 -0.52
CA PHE A 545 29.24 -7.88 -1.33
C PHE A 545 30.58 -7.97 -2.06
N ALA A 546 31.11 -6.85 -2.56
CA ALA A 546 32.46 -6.82 -3.09
C ALA A 546 33.48 -7.24 -2.02
N VAL A 547 33.32 -6.77 -0.78
CA VAL A 547 34.15 -7.16 0.36
C VAL A 547 34.03 -8.66 0.65
N LEU A 548 32.83 -9.26 0.55
CA LEU A 548 32.63 -10.71 0.74
C LEU A 548 33.54 -11.55 -0.16
N ILE A 549 33.62 -11.20 -1.44
CA ILE A 549 34.47 -11.92 -2.41
C ILE A 549 35.94 -11.89 -1.95
N HIS A 550 36.43 -10.72 -1.52
CA HIS A 550 37.82 -10.55 -1.09
C HIS A 550 38.12 -11.23 0.25
N VAL A 551 37.22 -11.09 1.23
CA VAL A 551 37.36 -11.71 2.56
C VAL A 551 37.44 -13.23 2.42
N ARG A 552 36.57 -13.84 1.59
CA ARG A 552 36.52 -15.30 1.37
C ARG A 552 37.81 -15.87 0.78
N MET A 553 38.63 -15.05 0.10
CA MET A 553 39.94 -15.48 -0.41
C MET A 553 41.02 -15.58 0.70
N LYS A 554 40.90 -14.82 1.79
CA LYS A 554 41.94 -14.68 2.81
C LYS A 554 41.62 -15.41 4.12
N VAL A 555 40.35 -15.57 4.48
CA VAL A 555 39.94 -16.13 5.77
C VAL A 555 39.97 -17.66 5.81
N GLN A 556 40.24 -18.21 7.00
CA GLN A 556 40.25 -19.65 7.24
C GLN A 556 38.82 -20.24 7.34
N ASP A 557 37.91 -19.61 8.09
CA ASP A 557 36.50 -20.04 8.22
C ASP A 557 35.60 -19.32 7.19
N LYS A 558 35.73 -19.75 5.93
CA LYS A 558 35.03 -19.14 4.78
C LYS A 558 33.51 -19.13 4.93
N GLY A 559 32.94 -20.22 5.47
CA GLY A 559 31.49 -20.35 5.63
C GLY A 559 30.92 -19.38 6.65
N LEU A 560 31.62 -19.19 7.78
CA LEU A 560 31.17 -18.27 8.83
C LEU A 560 31.18 -16.81 8.36
N TRP A 561 32.24 -16.38 7.67
CA TRP A 561 32.32 -15.03 7.12
C TRP A 561 31.27 -14.78 6.04
N THR A 562 31.02 -15.77 5.19
CA THR A 562 29.95 -15.67 4.17
C THR A 562 28.60 -15.48 4.83
N ALA A 563 28.29 -16.27 5.87
CA ALA A 563 27.04 -16.14 6.60
C ALA A 563 26.85 -14.77 7.25
N TRP A 564 27.86 -14.26 7.97
CA TRP A 564 27.79 -12.94 8.60
C TRP A 564 27.65 -11.80 7.59
N LEU A 565 28.36 -11.87 6.45
CA LEU A 565 28.27 -10.85 5.42
C LEU A 565 26.94 -10.89 4.66
N CYS A 566 26.31 -12.06 4.51
CA CYS A 566 24.93 -12.15 4.01
C CYS A 566 23.96 -11.42 4.95
N VAL A 567 24.08 -11.66 6.26
CA VAL A 567 23.23 -11.01 7.27
C VAL A 567 23.50 -9.49 7.31
N LEU A 568 24.76 -9.06 7.26
CA LEU A 568 25.13 -7.65 7.23
C LEU A 568 24.61 -6.96 5.96
N GLY A 569 24.79 -7.56 4.79
CA GLY A 569 24.28 -7.02 3.52
C GLY A 569 22.76 -6.87 3.52
N ALA A 570 22.03 -7.86 4.04
CA ALA A 570 20.59 -7.74 4.22
C ALA A 570 20.21 -6.66 5.25
N ALA A 571 20.98 -6.47 6.32
CA ALA A 571 20.73 -5.41 7.30
C ALA A 571 20.92 -4.02 6.69
N VAL A 572 21.98 -3.79 5.90
CA VAL A 572 22.22 -2.53 5.17
C VAL A 572 21.12 -2.29 4.13
N MET A 573 20.74 -3.31 3.37
CA MET A 573 19.65 -3.24 2.41
C MET A 573 18.30 -2.91 3.09
N LEU A 574 17.98 -3.56 4.22
CA LEU A 574 16.75 -3.27 4.98
C LEU A 574 16.78 -1.87 5.59
N PHE A 575 17.95 -1.39 6.02
CA PHE A 575 18.12 -0.01 6.46
C PHE A 575 17.78 0.96 5.32
N ASN A 576 18.27 0.70 4.10
CA ASN A 576 17.89 1.49 2.93
C ASN A 576 16.37 1.50 2.74
N TRP A 577 15.77 0.31 2.69
CA TRP A 577 14.38 0.17 2.25
C TRP A 577 13.36 0.58 3.30
N ILE A 578 13.71 0.51 4.60
CA ILE A 578 12.84 0.86 5.72
C ILE A 578 13.16 2.27 6.23
N VAL A 579 14.41 2.52 6.63
CA VAL A 579 14.75 3.76 7.33
C VAL A 579 14.75 4.94 6.37
N ILE A 580 15.37 4.81 5.19
CA ILE A 580 15.41 5.93 4.24
C ILE A 580 14.00 6.27 3.75
N ASN A 581 13.18 5.25 3.42
CA ASN A 581 11.80 5.45 2.98
C ASN A 581 10.86 6.03 4.04
N PHE A 582 11.06 5.69 5.32
CA PHE A 582 10.14 6.10 6.37
C PHE A 582 10.57 7.35 7.12
N VAL A 583 11.86 7.66 7.14
CA VAL A 583 12.44 8.71 7.97
C VAL A 583 12.95 9.90 7.15
N ILE A 584 13.38 9.67 5.90
CA ILE A 584 14.00 10.73 5.09
C ILE A 584 13.11 11.08 3.89
N THR A 585 12.85 12.38 3.73
CA THR A 585 12.19 12.94 2.54
C THR A 585 13.25 13.16 1.44
N GLY A 586 12.97 12.67 0.23
CA GLY A 586 13.90 12.77 -0.91
C GLY A 586 13.22 12.56 -2.25
N LEU A 587 13.94 12.82 -3.36
CA LEU A 587 13.41 12.68 -4.72
C LEU A 587 12.86 11.27 -4.98
N HIS A 588 13.43 10.25 -4.35
CA HIS A 588 12.96 8.87 -4.46
C HIS A 588 11.83 8.50 -3.49
N SER A 589 11.32 9.40 -2.64
CA SER A 589 10.38 9.06 -1.54
C SER A 589 9.02 8.51 -1.98
N TYR A 590 8.77 8.41 -3.29
CA TYR A 590 7.60 7.75 -3.87
C TYR A 590 7.76 6.21 -4.04
N ALA A 591 8.98 5.66 -4.01
CA ALA A 591 9.29 4.25 -4.34
C ALA A 591 9.79 3.39 -3.17
#